data_AF-A0A915IR39-F1
#
_entry.id   AF-A0A915IR39-F1
#
_cell.length_a   1.000
_cell.length_b   1.000
_cell.length_c   1.000
_cell.angle_alpha   90.00
_cell.angle_beta   90.00
_cell.angle_gamma   90.00
#
_symmetry.space_group_name_H-M   'P 1'
#
loop_
_entity.id
_entity.type
_entity.pdbx_description
1 polymer ?
#
loop_
_entity_poly.entity_id
_entity_poly.type
_entity_poly.pdbx_seq_one_letter_code
_entity_poly.pdbx_strand_id
1 'polypeptide(L)'
;MISCRFLTSIKKFIRPLVASSSNYISTTSCFKSGAPLDVLSEDETLLKESVRKFAIDVIKPLVRKMDDASQTDQKVIDGLFENGFMSVEVPEKYGGIGASFFSMVLIVEELAKIDPSISALCDVHSTLVSPPILNWGSEEQKQKYLPKLVKNMVLIKKS
;
A
#
# COMPACT_ATOMS: atom_id res chain seq x y z
N MET A 1 40.69 32.35 32.62
CA MET A 1 40.48 31.02 33.24
C MET A 1 38.97 30.78 33.18
N ILE A 2 38.38 29.87 32.41
CA ILE A 2 38.73 28.49 32.08
C ILE A 2 38.57 28.26 30.56
N SER A 3 39.41 27.36 30.05
CA SER A 3 39.87 27.18 28.67
C SER A 3 38.95 26.36 27.77
N CYS A 4 38.92 26.72 26.47
CA CYS A 4 38.26 26.08 25.31
C CYS A 4 38.72 24.62 25.02
N ARG A 5 38.69 23.73 26.01
CA ARG A 5 39.12 22.32 25.86
C ARG A 5 38.00 21.28 25.93
N PHE A 6 36.73 21.68 26.05
CA PHE A 6 35.62 20.72 26.15
C PHE A 6 34.85 20.49 24.84
N LEU A 7 35.01 21.34 23.82
CA LEU A 7 34.27 21.23 22.54
C LEU A 7 35.05 20.49 21.43
N THR A 8 36.28 20.06 21.69
CA THR A 8 37.14 19.37 20.71
C THR A 8 37.00 17.85 20.72
N SER A 9 36.22 17.27 21.63
CA SER A 9 36.09 15.81 21.78
C SER A 9 34.96 15.18 20.94
N ILE A 10 34.02 15.96 20.40
CA ILE A 10 32.86 15.43 19.65
C ILE A 10 33.08 15.42 18.12
N LYS A 11 34.03 16.23 17.62
CA LYS A 11 34.34 16.30 16.17
C LYS A 11 35.27 15.20 15.64
N LYS A 12 35.73 14.27 16.50
CA LYS A 12 36.56 13.12 16.10
C LYS A 12 35.78 11.83 15.81
N PHE A 13 34.46 11.84 15.99
CA PHE A 13 33.63 10.63 15.82
C PHE A 13 32.84 10.59 14.51
N ILE A 14 32.93 11.62 13.66
CA ILE A 14 32.19 11.68 12.39
C ILE A 14 33.18 11.86 11.23
N ARG A 15 33.32 10.76 10.48
CA ARG A 15 34.08 10.50 9.23
C ARG A 15 35.55 10.13 9.41
N PRO A 16 36.08 9.15 8.62
CA PRO A 16 35.64 8.78 7.27
C PRO A 16 35.53 7.25 7.00
N LEU A 17 34.44 6.79 6.39
CA LEU A 17 34.37 5.47 5.74
C LEU A 17 33.56 5.56 4.45
N VAL A 18 34.09 6.33 3.50
CA VAL A 18 33.77 6.19 2.07
C VAL A 18 35.11 6.03 1.37
N ALA A 19 35.58 4.79 1.28
CA ALA A 19 36.46 4.29 0.23
C ALA A 19 36.72 2.77 0.42
N SER A 20 36.37 2.04 -0.63
CA SER A 20 36.94 0.76 -1.06
C SER A 20 36.42 -0.58 -0.49
N SER A 21 35.62 -1.20 -1.36
CA SER A 21 35.79 -2.53 -1.97
C SER A 21 35.08 -3.77 -1.39
N SER A 22 34.27 -4.32 -2.29
CA SER A 22 33.85 -5.71 -2.50
C SER A 22 32.74 -6.32 -1.65
N ASN A 23 31.72 -6.77 -2.39
CA ASN A 23 30.73 -7.79 -2.08
C ASN A 23 29.47 -7.31 -1.34
N TYR A 24 28.72 -6.40 -1.95
CA TYR A 24 27.27 -6.40 -1.76
C TYR A 24 26.65 -7.42 -2.72
N ILE A 25 26.07 -8.43 -2.11
CA ILE A 25 25.26 -9.49 -2.70
C ILE A 25 24.23 -8.87 -3.65
N SER A 26 24.14 -9.44 -4.85
CA SER A 26 23.33 -9.01 -5.97
C SER A 26 21.86 -8.79 -5.60
N THR A 27 21.47 -7.54 -5.33
CA THR A 27 20.08 -7.08 -5.37
C THR A 27 19.88 -6.34 -6.68
N THR A 28 19.63 -7.07 -7.77
CA THR A 28 19.20 -6.44 -9.02
C THR A 28 18.32 -7.37 -9.83
N SER A 29 17.10 -7.59 -9.35
CA SER A 29 16.01 -8.02 -10.22
C SER A 29 14.83 -7.07 -10.09
N CYS A 30 14.67 -6.26 -11.13
CA CYS A 30 13.47 -5.53 -11.53
C CYS A 30 13.17 -4.17 -10.87
N PHE A 31 14.02 -3.15 -11.09
CA PHE A 31 13.51 -1.79 -11.32
C PHE A 31 13.63 -1.53 -12.83
N LYS A 32 12.61 -1.94 -13.60
CA LYS A 32 12.47 -1.58 -15.01
C LYS A 32 11.48 -0.43 -15.12
N SER A 33 11.95 0.80 -14.96
CA SER A 33 11.49 1.95 -15.75
C SER A 33 12.22 3.21 -15.28
N GLY A 34 12.97 3.84 -16.19
CA GLY A 34 13.44 5.23 -16.04
C GLY A 34 12.47 6.24 -16.64
N ALA A 35 11.23 5.81 -16.94
CA ALA A 35 10.18 6.69 -17.43
C ALA A 35 9.62 7.55 -16.28
N PRO A 36 9.09 8.74 -16.58
CA PRO A 36 8.48 9.57 -15.56
C PRO A 36 7.17 8.94 -15.05
N LEU A 37 6.78 9.25 -13.82
CA LEU A 37 5.68 8.58 -13.09
C LEU A 37 4.29 8.80 -13.72
N ASP A 38 4.18 9.71 -14.68
CA ASP A 38 2.99 9.97 -15.49
C ASP A 38 2.82 9.01 -16.68
N VAL A 39 3.86 8.24 -17.03
CA VAL A 39 3.80 7.22 -18.08
C VAL A 39 3.45 5.87 -17.44
N LEU A 40 2.21 5.44 -17.67
CA LEU A 40 1.69 4.17 -17.17
C LEU A 40 1.94 3.04 -18.17
N SER A 41 2.23 1.85 -17.67
CA SER A 41 2.19 0.61 -18.45
C SER A 41 0.76 0.28 -18.90
N GLU A 42 0.64 -0.65 -19.85
CA GLU A 42 -0.67 -1.15 -20.31
C GLU A 42 -1.46 -1.76 -19.14
N ASP A 43 -0.82 -2.57 -18.30
CA ASP A 43 -1.44 -3.18 -17.12
C ASP A 43 -1.92 -2.15 -16.10
N GLU A 44 -1.12 -1.12 -15.82
CA GLU A 44 -1.49 -0.01 -14.93
C GLU A 44 -2.63 0.83 -15.49
N THR A 45 -2.66 1.03 -16.81
CA THR A 45 -3.73 1.76 -17.49
C THR A 45 -5.04 0.96 -17.41
N LEU A 46 -5.00 -0.35 -17.66
CA LEU A 46 -6.16 -1.23 -17.53
C LEU A 46 -6.68 -1.30 -16.09
N LEU A 47 -5.77 -1.37 -15.11
CA LEU A 47 -6.13 -1.32 -13.69
C LEU A 47 -6.85 0.00 -13.36
N LYS A 48 -6.27 1.12 -13.77
CA LYS A 48 -6.85 2.46 -13.58
C LYS A 48 -8.25 2.58 -14.17
N GLU A 49 -8.44 2.09 -15.40
CA GLU A 49 -9.75 2.08 -16.06
C GLU A 49 -10.77 1.19 -15.35
N SER A 50 -10.34 0.01 -14.90
CA SER A 50 -11.18 -0.92 -14.14
C SER A 50 -11.67 -0.30 -12.83
N VAL A 51 -10.76 0.29 -12.05
CA VAL A 51 -11.09 0.96 -10.79
C VAL A 51 -12.02 2.14 -11.03
N ARG A 52 -11.73 2.96 -12.06
CA ARG A 52 -12.60 4.08 -12.44
C ARG A 52 -14.01 3.64 -12.77
N LYS A 53 -14.15 2.56 -13.55
CA LYS A 53 -15.46 2.02 -13.92
C LYS A 53 -16.23 1.57 -12.67
N PHE A 54 -15.59 0.82 -11.78
CA PHE A 54 -16.19 0.43 -10.51
C PHE A 54 -16.62 1.64 -9.67
N ALA A 55 -15.76 2.66 -9.57
CA ALA A 55 -16.05 3.86 -8.81
C ALA A 55 -17.25 4.64 -9.38
N ILE A 56 -17.38 4.73 -10.71
CA ILE A 56 -18.49 5.41 -11.37
C ILE A 56 -19.79 4.60 -11.29
N ASP A 57 -19.73 3.30 -11.54
CA ASP A 57 -20.93 2.47 -11.68
C ASP A 57 -21.50 2.06 -10.32
N VAL A 58 -20.63 1.81 -9.33
CA VAL A 58 -21.02 1.26 -8.02
C VAL A 58 -20.99 2.32 -6.92
N ILE A 59 -19.89 3.07 -6.79
CA ILE A 59 -19.69 3.99 -5.67
C ILE A 59 -20.47 5.29 -5.87
N LYS A 60 -20.30 5.95 -7.03
CA LYS A 60 -20.90 7.25 -7.35
C LYS A 60 -22.40 7.38 -7.05
N PRO A 61 -23.28 6.41 -7.39
CA PRO A 61 -24.70 6.53 -7.05
C PRO A 61 -25.00 6.43 -5.55
N LEU A 62 -24.10 5.84 -4.76
CA LEU A 62 -24.28 5.60 -3.33
C LEU A 62 -23.64 6.67 -2.44
N VAL A 63 -22.67 7.46 -2.94
CA VAL A 63 -21.87 8.42 -2.16
C VAL A 63 -22.73 9.31 -1.26
N ARG A 64 -23.74 10.00 -1.81
CA ARG A 64 -24.60 10.91 -1.02
C ARG A 64 -25.33 10.20 0.11
N LYS A 65 -25.87 9.00 -0.18
CA LYS A 65 -26.57 8.19 0.81
C LYS A 65 -25.61 7.73 1.92
N MET A 66 -24.39 7.34 1.56
CA MET A 66 -23.38 6.90 2.53
C MET A 66 -22.90 8.05 3.41
N ASP A 67 -22.72 9.23 2.84
CA ASP A 67 -22.31 10.45 3.55
C ASP A 67 -23.40 10.92 4.53
N ASP A 68 -24.64 11.05 4.06
CA ASP A 68 -25.80 11.43 4.87
C ASP A 68 -26.05 10.46 6.03
N ALA A 69 -25.87 9.16 5.79
CA ALA A 69 -26.01 8.11 6.81
C ALA A 69 -24.75 7.92 7.66
N SER A 70 -23.63 8.54 7.29
CA SER A 70 -22.29 8.31 7.86
C SER A 70 -21.92 6.82 7.95
N GLN A 71 -22.36 6.03 6.97
CA GLN A 71 -22.21 4.58 6.94
C GLN A 71 -21.87 4.10 5.53
N THR A 72 -20.79 3.34 5.43
CA THR A 72 -20.39 2.66 4.19
C THR A 72 -21.33 1.50 3.90
N ASP A 73 -21.84 1.44 2.67
CA ASP A 73 -22.66 0.31 2.22
C ASP A 73 -21.80 -0.95 2.07
N GLN A 74 -22.26 -2.07 2.65
CA GLN A 74 -21.55 -3.34 2.60
C GLN A 74 -21.33 -3.81 1.16
N LYS A 75 -22.23 -3.47 0.23
CA LYS A 75 -22.08 -3.82 -1.19
C LYS A 75 -20.84 -3.20 -1.83
N VAL A 76 -20.45 -2.00 -1.39
CA VAL A 76 -19.24 -1.34 -1.89
C VAL A 76 -18.01 -2.10 -1.39
N ILE A 77 -18.01 -2.47 -0.10
CA ILE A 77 -16.93 -3.25 0.51
C ILE A 77 -16.78 -4.59 -0.20
N ASP A 78 -17.88 -5.34 -0.36
CA ASP A 78 -17.86 -6.65 -1.01
C ASP A 78 -17.37 -6.53 -2.46
N GLY A 79 -17.83 -5.50 -3.19
CA GLY A 79 -17.35 -5.21 -4.54
C GLY A 79 -15.86 -4.92 -4.63
N LEU A 80 -15.27 -4.22 -3.64
CA LEU A 80 -13.82 -3.98 -3.61
C LEU A 80 -13.03 -5.29 -3.45
N PHE A 81 -13.53 -6.23 -2.64
CA PHE A 81 -12.91 -7.55 -2.46
C PHE A 81 -13.09 -8.44 -3.69
N GLU A 82 -14.27 -8.45 -4.30
CA GLU A 82 -14.55 -9.24 -5.50
C GLU A 82 -13.70 -8.81 -6.70
N ASN A 83 -13.46 -7.51 -6.87
CA ASN A 83 -12.59 -6.97 -7.92
C ASN A 83 -11.10 -7.09 -7.57
N GLY A 84 -10.75 -7.53 -6.35
CA GLY A 84 -9.37 -7.67 -5.92
C GLY A 84 -8.64 -6.35 -5.73
N PHE A 85 -9.35 -5.25 -5.47
CA PHE A 85 -8.73 -3.93 -5.22
C PHE A 85 -8.14 -3.80 -3.81
N MET A 86 -8.44 -4.75 -2.92
CA MET A 86 -7.97 -4.77 -1.54
C MET A 86 -6.73 -5.66 -1.40
N SER A 87 -5.74 -5.19 -0.63
CA SER A 87 -4.53 -5.97 -0.30
C SER A 87 -3.77 -6.49 -1.53
N VAL A 88 -3.70 -5.68 -2.60
CA VAL A 88 -3.08 -6.07 -3.89
C VAL A 88 -1.62 -6.50 -3.79
N GLU A 89 -0.90 -6.01 -2.79
CA GLU A 89 0.52 -6.33 -2.52
C GLU A 89 0.74 -7.75 -1.97
N VAL A 90 -0.33 -8.41 -1.50
CA VAL A 90 -0.22 -9.76 -0.93
C VAL A 90 0.18 -10.74 -2.04
N PRO A 91 1.25 -11.53 -1.87
CA PRO A 91 1.67 -12.51 -2.87
C PRO A 91 0.60 -13.57 -3.16
N GLU A 92 0.62 -14.12 -4.39
CA GLU A 92 -0.28 -15.19 -4.84
C GLU A 92 -0.27 -16.43 -3.91
N LYS A 93 0.89 -16.73 -3.30
CA LYS A 93 1.06 -17.76 -2.25
C LYS A 93 -0.02 -17.68 -1.16
N TYR A 94 -0.50 -16.48 -0.85
CA TYR A 94 -1.48 -16.23 0.20
C TYR A 94 -2.85 -15.81 -0.35
N GLY A 95 -3.06 -15.95 -1.66
CA GLY A 95 -4.31 -15.67 -2.35
C GLY A 95 -4.51 -14.23 -2.81
N GLY A 96 -3.47 -13.39 -2.75
CA GLY A 96 -3.48 -12.03 -3.31
C GLY A 96 -2.97 -11.96 -4.75
N ILE A 97 -2.80 -10.76 -5.29
CA ILE A 97 -2.39 -10.51 -6.69
C ILE A 97 -0.87 -10.34 -6.81
N GLY A 98 -0.19 -9.94 -5.74
CA GLY A 98 1.25 -9.64 -5.77
C GLY A 98 1.60 -8.43 -6.63
N ALA A 99 0.67 -7.47 -6.75
CA ALA A 99 0.88 -6.24 -7.52
C ALA A 99 1.87 -5.30 -6.83
N SER A 100 2.36 -4.33 -7.59
CA SER A 100 3.29 -3.32 -7.06
C SER A 100 2.60 -2.33 -6.12
N PHE A 101 3.38 -1.69 -5.24
CA PHE A 101 2.89 -0.57 -4.41
C PHE A 101 2.29 0.56 -5.27
N PHE A 102 2.84 0.80 -6.47
CA PHE A 102 2.32 1.82 -7.38
C PHE A 102 0.92 1.48 -7.91
N SER A 103 0.65 0.20 -8.16
CA SER A 103 -0.70 -0.27 -8.53
C SER A 103 -1.73 0.03 -7.42
N MET A 104 -1.34 -0.11 -6.16
CA MET A 104 -2.18 0.30 -5.02
C MET A 104 -2.43 1.81 -5.02
N VAL A 105 -1.39 2.63 -5.27
CA VAL A 105 -1.54 4.10 -5.35
C VAL A 105 -2.52 4.49 -6.46
N LEU A 106 -2.48 3.84 -7.63
CA LEU A 106 -3.43 4.08 -8.72
C LEU A 106 -4.87 3.75 -8.32
N ILE A 107 -5.09 2.66 -7.59
CA ILE A 107 -6.41 2.27 -7.07
C ILE A 107 -6.94 3.36 -6.13
N VAL A 108 -6.12 3.78 -5.16
CA VAL A 108 -6.48 4.82 -4.18
C VAL A 108 -6.77 6.15 -4.89
N GLU A 109 -5.95 6.55 -5.86
CA GLU A 109 -6.15 7.79 -6.61
C GLU A 109 -7.48 7.81 -7.37
N GLU A 110 -7.84 6.73 -8.07
CA GLU A 110 -9.10 6.67 -8.83
C GLU A 110 -10.33 6.58 -7.91
N LEU A 111 -10.23 5.88 -6.78
CA LEU A 111 -11.31 5.85 -5.79
C LEU A 111 -11.53 7.23 -5.15
N ALA A 112 -10.45 7.93 -4.78
CA ALA A 112 -10.51 9.25 -4.16
C ALA A 112 -11.18 10.32 -5.03
N LYS A 113 -11.17 10.16 -6.36
CA LYS A 113 -11.88 11.06 -7.29
C LYS A 113 -13.39 11.03 -7.13
N ILE A 114 -13.94 9.93 -6.61
CA ILE A 114 -15.38 9.76 -6.43
C ILE A 114 -15.76 9.85 -4.95
N ASP A 115 -15.09 9.10 -4.08
CA ASP A 115 -15.33 9.10 -2.64
C ASP A 115 -14.02 8.91 -1.84
N PRO A 116 -13.52 9.97 -1.18
CA PRO A 116 -12.29 9.89 -0.39
C PRO A 116 -12.43 9.00 0.84
N SER A 117 -13.65 8.78 1.37
CA SER A 117 -13.87 7.94 2.55
C SER A 117 -13.59 6.46 2.25
N ILE A 118 -14.07 5.98 1.10
CA ILE A 118 -13.81 4.61 0.62
C ILE A 118 -12.34 4.44 0.25
N SER A 119 -11.75 5.48 -0.37
CA SER A 119 -10.32 5.50 -0.67
C SER A 119 -9.46 5.33 0.59
N ALA A 120 -9.76 6.06 1.66
CA ALA A 120 -9.04 5.96 2.93
C ALA A 120 -9.19 4.58 3.57
N LEU A 121 -10.37 3.97 3.47
CA LEU A 121 -10.62 2.61 3.94
C LEU A 121 -9.75 1.59 3.19
N CYS A 122 -9.71 1.69 1.86
CA CYS A 122 -8.89 0.83 1.00
C CYS A 122 -7.39 0.99 1.29
N ASP A 123 -6.92 2.23 1.44
CA ASP A 123 -5.55 2.56 1.79
C ASP A 123 -5.16 1.96 3.13
N VAL A 124 -5.88 2.28 4.21
CA VAL A 124 -5.57 1.78 5.58
C VAL A 124 -5.51 0.25 5.62
N HIS A 125 -6.44 -0.44 4.97
CA HIS A 125 -6.42 -1.90 4.92
C HIS A 125 -5.19 -2.43 4.18
N SER A 126 -4.82 -1.82 3.06
CA SER A 126 -3.72 -2.30 2.21
C SER A 126 -2.34 -1.88 2.70
N THR A 127 -2.21 -0.70 3.33
CA THR A 127 -0.91 -0.11 3.74
C THR A 127 -0.62 -0.22 5.23
N LEU A 128 -1.64 -0.27 6.10
CA LEU A 128 -1.42 -0.36 7.55
C LEU A 128 -1.65 -1.76 8.11
N VAL A 129 -2.56 -2.56 7.53
CA VAL A 129 -2.89 -3.89 8.06
C VAL A 129 -2.04 -4.99 7.40
N SER A 130 -1.92 -4.99 6.08
CA SER A 130 -1.21 -6.04 5.33
C SER A 130 0.32 -6.02 5.51
N PRO A 131 1.03 -4.87 5.36
CA PRO A 131 2.48 -4.86 5.32
C PRO A 131 3.16 -5.33 6.61
N PRO A 132 2.64 -5.03 7.82
CA PRO A 132 3.25 -5.53 9.04
C PRO A 132 3.28 -7.05 9.15
N ILE A 133 2.21 -7.72 8.70
CA ILE A 133 2.11 -9.18 8.70
C ILE A 133 3.01 -9.77 7.61
N LEU A 134 3.07 -9.12 6.45
CA LEU A 134 3.90 -9.57 5.34
C LEU A 134 5.41 -9.49 5.68
N ASN A 135 5.83 -8.40 6.31
CA ASN A 135 7.25 -8.11 6.58
C ASN A 135 7.77 -8.72 7.88
N TRP A 136 6.97 -8.71 8.96
CA TRP A 136 7.42 -9.14 10.30
C TRP A 136 6.68 -10.36 10.85
N GLY A 137 5.66 -10.87 10.15
CA GLY A 137 4.95 -12.08 10.57
C GLY A 137 5.80 -13.34 10.44
N SER A 138 5.54 -14.34 11.28
CA SER A 138 6.02 -15.70 11.05
C SER A 138 5.28 -16.34 9.86
N GLU A 139 5.82 -17.40 9.28
CA GLU A 139 5.18 -18.09 8.15
C GLU A 139 3.79 -18.64 8.53
N GLU A 140 3.63 -19.13 9.76
CA GLU A 140 2.34 -19.59 10.29
C GLU A 140 1.33 -18.44 10.41
N GLN A 141 1.79 -17.25 10.84
CA GLN A 141 0.94 -16.06 10.92
C GLN A 141 0.52 -15.58 9.52
N LYS A 142 1.46 -15.55 8.57
CA LYS A 142 1.18 -15.17 7.18
C LYS A 142 0.14 -16.09 6.54
N GLN A 143 0.32 -17.41 6.66
CA GLN A 143 -0.65 -18.39 6.14
C GLN A 143 -2.03 -18.28 6.81
N LYS A 144 -2.09 -17.91 8.08
CA LYS A 144 -3.35 -17.78 8.82
C LYS A 144 -4.11 -16.49 8.54
N TYR A 145 -3.42 -15.36 8.39
CA TYR A 145 -4.03 -14.03 8.37
C TYR A 145 -4.09 -13.41 6.97
N LEU A 146 -3.06 -13.58 6.12
CA LEU A 146 -3.05 -12.95 4.79
C LEU A 146 -4.22 -13.42 3.90
N PRO A 147 -4.57 -14.73 3.83
CA PRO A 147 -5.73 -15.16 3.06
C PRO A 147 -7.07 -14.62 3.59
N LYS A 148 -7.14 -14.28 4.87
CA LYS A 148 -8.34 -13.66 5.47
C LYS A 148 -8.43 -12.18 5.13
N LEU A 149 -7.29 -11.50 5.09
CA LEU A 149 -7.21 -10.08 4.72
C LEU A 149 -7.54 -9.83 3.26
N VAL A 150 -7.22 -10.78 2.37
CA VAL A 150 -7.58 -10.69 0.96
C VAL A 150 -9.06 -10.96 0.71
N LYS A 151 -9.73 -11.75 1.56
CA LYS A 151 -11.13 -12.14 1.34
C LYS A 151 -12.14 -11.31 2.14
N ASN A 152 -11.72 -10.74 3.25
CA ASN A 152 -12.63 -10.10 4.19
C ASN A 152 -12.03 -8.79 4.70
N MET A 153 -12.92 -7.84 4.99
CA MET A 153 -12.57 -6.65 5.74
C MET A 153 -12.26 -7.03 7.20
N VAL A 154 -11.00 -6.84 7.62
CA VAL A 154 -10.54 -7.13 8.99
C VAL A 154 -10.49 -5.89 9.87
N LEU A 155 -10.84 -4.71 9.32
CA LEU A 155 -11.02 -3.51 10.12
C LEU A 155 -12.08 -3.77 11.18
N ILE A 156 -11.71 -3.48 12.43
CA ILE A 156 -12.44 -3.80 13.66
C ILE A 156 -13.93 -3.46 13.45
N LYS A 157 -14.78 -4.49 13.35
CA LYS A 157 -16.23 -4.31 13.36
C LYS A 157 -16.54 -3.47 14.60
N LYS A 158 -17.09 -2.27 14.41
CA LYS A 158 -17.73 -1.55 15.51
C LYS A 158 -18.81 -2.48 16.06
N SER A 159 -18.55 -3.02 17.24
CA SER A 159 -19.49 -3.76 18.07
C SER A 159 -20.65 -2.87 18.50
#